data_AF-A0A835BUZ2-F1
#
_entry.id   AF-A0A835BUZ2-F1
#
_cell.length_a   1.000
_cell.length_b   1.000
_cell.length_c   1.000
_cell.angle_alpha   90.00
_cell.angle_beta   90.00
_cell.angle_gamma   90.00
#
_symmetry.space_group_name_H-M   'P 1'
#
loop_
_entity.id
_entity.type
_entity.pdbx_description
1 polymer ?
#
loop_
_entity_poly.entity_id
_entity_poly.type
_entity_poly.pdbx_seq_one_letter_code
_entity_poly.pdbx_strand_id
1 'polypeptide(L)'
;MSEKNLVSKESNGGSLFGGYPSLEEHNKSYDIKDLMTVHCGYVHTSHMLLTCFLSSDESDRSEMRQCQRTVVASAIFGNYDILQQPENISDFSKDTVCFFMFLDEETEAALKNSTTIDHTRRIGLWHVVVVRNLLYSGARRNAKVPKLLLHRLFPNVRCSIWIDGKLKLVRDLNQILERFLWRKNVSFAISRHYRCFDVFEEAEANKAGGKYDNASIDYQLEFYKREGLTHYSSAKLPITTDVPEGCVIIREHIPITNLFTCLWFNEVDRFTSRDQLTFNTDCTVGDKIRSRVNWTADMFLDCERRDFVV
;
A
#
# COMPACT_ATOMS: atom_id res chain seq x y z
N MET A 1 -9.05 -29.29 -29.51
CA MET A 1 -8.93 -28.11 -30.40
C MET A 1 -8.68 -26.92 -29.50
N SER A 2 -7.43 -26.43 -29.49
CA SER A 2 -6.92 -25.58 -28.42
C SER A 2 -7.48 -24.15 -28.50
N GLU A 3 -7.75 -23.60 -27.32
CA GLU A 3 -8.22 -22.25 -27.09
C GLU A 3 -7.24 -21.26 -27.72
N LYS A 4 -7.78 -20.47 -28.66
CA LYS A 4 -7.07 -19.39 -29.31
C LYS A 4 -6.84 -18.27 -28.30
N ASN A 5 -5.57 -17.88 -28.21
CA ASN A 5 -5.08 -16.56 -27.82
C ASN A 5 -6.08 -15.44 -28.16
N LEU A 6 -6.86 -15.02 -27.16
CA LEU A 6 -7.53 -13.74 -27.14
C LEU A 6 -6.65 -12.79 -26.31
N VAL A 7 -5.49 -12.47 -26.87
CA VAL A 7 -4.83 -11.20 -26.56
C VAL A 7 -5.72 -10.14 -27.19
N SER A 8 -6.65 -9.59 -26.41
CA SER A 8 -7.42 -8.44 -26.84
C SER A 8 -6.44 -7.30 -27.11
N LYS A 9 -6.35 -6.95 -28.40
CA LYS A 9 -5.69 -5.74 -28.88
C LYS A 9 -6.48 -4.53 -28.39
N GLU A 10 -6.23 -4.16 -27.14
CA GLU A 10 -6.49 -2.84 -26.52
C GLU A 10 -5.92 -2.85 -25.08
N SER A 11 -4.63 -3.18 -24.91
CA SER A 11 -3.99 -3.15 -23.59
C SER A 11 -3.63 -1.72 -23.19
N ASN A 12 -4.65 -0.90 -22.90
CA ASN A 12 -4.48 0.40 -22.25
C ASN A 12 -4.35 0.22 -20.72
N GLY A 13 -3.25 -0.41 -20.29
CA GLY A 13 -2.79 -0.49 -18.90
C GLY A 13 -3.56 -1.47 -17.97
N GLY A 14 -2.83 -1.98 -16.95
CA GLY A 14 -3.35 -2.91 -15.93
C GLY A 14 -2.71 -4.30 -16.00
N SER A 15 -3.01 -5.16 -15.03
CA SER A 15 -2.58 -6.56 -14.98
C SER A 15 -3.77 -7.53 -14.85
N LEU A 16 -3.50 -8.82 -15.02
CA LEU A 16 -4.46 -9.90 -14.75
C LEU A 16 -5.01 -9.80 -13.32
N PHE A 17 -4.15 -9.43 -12.37
CA PHE A 17 -4.52 -9.22 -10.99
C PHE A 17 -5.28 -7.91 -10.77
N GLY A 18 -5.07 -6.87 -11.58
CA GLY A 18 -5.91 -5.67 -11.56
C GLY A 18 -7.28 -5.86 -12.23
N GLY A 19 -7.42 -6.89 -13.07
CA GLY A 19 -8.63 -7.17 -13.85
C GLY A 19 -8.76 -6.34 -15.13
N TYR A 20 -7.70 -5.63 -15.54
CA TYR A 20 -7.67 -4.76 -16.73
C TYR A 20 -8.86 -3.79 -16.85
N PRO A 21 -9.11 -2.93 -15.85
CA PRO A 21 -10.23 -1.99 -15.92
C PRO A 21 -10.09 -1.07 -17.13
N SER A 22 -11.19 -0.86 -17.86
CA SER A 22 -11.26 0.16 -18.91
C SER A 22 -11.14 1.57 -18.33
N LEU A 23 -10.83 2.57 -19.17
CA LEU A 23 -10.83 3.97 -18.74
C LEU A 23 -12.21 4.46 -18.27
N GLU A 24 -13.28 3.89 -18.83
CA GLU A 24 -14.64 4.22 -18.40
C GLU A 24 -14.95 3.67 -17.00
N GLU A 25 -14.56 2.42 -16.71
CA GLU A 25 -14.69 1.82 -15.37
C GLU A 25 -13.84 2.54 -14.33
N HIS A 26 -12.62 2.94 -14.73
CA HIS A 26 -11.74 3.78 -13.92
C HIS A 26 -12.43 5.10 -13.54
N ASN A 27 -12.96 5.83 -14.52
CA ASN A 27 -13.69 7.08 -14.24
C ASN A 27 -14.95 6.89 -13.38
N LYS A 28 -15.70 5.81 -13.61
CA LYS A 28 -16.87 5.45 -12.78
C LYS A 28 -16.49 5.11 -11.34
N SER A 29 -15.31 4.55 -11.11
CA SER A 29 -14.84 4.19 -9.76
C SER A 29 -14.59 5.40 -8.85
N TYR A 30 -14.49 6.61 -9.42
CA TYR A 30 -14.37 7.86 -8.68
C TYR A 30 -15.71 8.57 -8.42
N ASP A 31 -16.81 8.10 -9.01
CA ASP A 31 -18.15 8.58 -8.69
C ASP A 31 -18.69 7.77 -7.51
N ILE A 32 -18.42 8.25 -6.29
CA ILE A 32 -18.82 7.56 -5.06
C ILE A 32 -20.35 7.45 -4.97
N LYS A 33 -20.82 6.23 -4.73
CA LYS A 33 -22.21 5.88 -4.46
C LYS A 33 -22.29 5.06 -3.18
N ASP A 34 -23.46 5.05 -2.55
CA ASP A 34 -23.72 4.26 -1.33
C ASP A 34 -23.42 2.77 -1.52
N LEU A 35 -23.65 2.26 -2.74
CA LEU A 35 -23.27 0.93 -3.17
C LEU A 35 -22.53 1.01 -4.50
N MET A 36 -21.29 0.53 -4.52
CA MET A 36 -20.47 0.43 -5.72
C MET A 36 -19.58 -0.81 -5.68
N THR A 37 -19.28 -1.35 -6.86
CA THR A 37 -18.35 -2.46 -7.03
C THR A 37 -17.10 -1.93 -7.70
N VAL A 38 -15.94 -2.15 -7.09
CA VAL A 38 -14.64 -1.73 -7.62
C VAL A 38 -13.72 -2.93 -7.72
N HIS A 39 -13.09 -3.10 -8.87
CA HIS A 39 -12.04 -4.10 -9.05
C HIS A 39 -10.79 -3.63 -8.31
N CYS A 40 -10.31 -4.44 -7.37
CA CYS A 40 -9.18 -4.11 -6.50
C CYS A 40 -8.51 -5.42 -6.05
N GLY A 41 -7.49 -5.85 -6.80
CA GLY A 41 -6.96 -7.21 -6.69
C GLY A 41 -7.99 -8.24 -7.16
N TYR A 42 -8.27 -8.25 -8.46
CA TYR A 42 -9.13 -9.20 -9.13
C TYR A 42 -8.48 -10.58 -9.20
N VAL A 43 -9.06 -11.50 -8.46
CA VAL A 43 -8.99 -12.93 -8.76
C VAL A 43 -10.41 -13.46 -8.64
N HIS A 44 -10.80 -14.39 -9.53
CA HIS A 44 -12.17 -14.79 -9.83
C HIS A 44 -13.03 -15.25 -8.63
N THR A 45 -12.47 -15.34 -7.41
CA THR A 45 -13.19 -15.46 -6.14
C THR A 45 -12.38 -14.84 -4.97
N SER A 46 -13.06 -14.44 -3.88
CA SER A 46 -12.42 -13.99 -2.63
C SER A 46 -11.51 -15.03 -1.97
N HIS A 47 -11.70 -16.31 -2.27
CA HIS A 47 -10.79 -17.38 -1.87
C HIS A 47 -9.45 -17.30 -2.60
N MET A 48 -9.41 -16.67 -3.78
CA MET A 48 -8.33 -16.83 -4.74
C MET A 48 -7.31 -15.68 -4.75
N LEU A 49 -7.65 -14.53 -4.17
CA LEU A 49 -6.72 -13.43 -3.88
C LEU A 49 -5.61 -13.92 -2.94
N LEU A 50 -5.99 -14.73 -1.96
CA LEU A 50 -5.10 -15.43 -1.05
C LEU A 50 -4.37 -16.58 -1.78
N THR A 51 -5.03 -17.44 -2.58
CA THR A 51 -4.29 -18.55 -3.21
C THR A 51 -3.34 -18.15 -4.34
N CYS A 52 -3.56 -17.03 -5.04
CA CYS A 52 -2.67 -16.58 -6.12
C CYS A 52 -1.48 -15.76 -5.60
N PHE A 53 -1.67 -14.90 -4.58
CA PHE A 53 -0.57 -14.11 -3.99
C PHE A 53 0.15 -14.87 -2.86
N LEU A 54 -0.60 -15.66 -2.10
CA LEU A 54 -0.10 -16.53 -1.03
C LEU A 54 -0.37 -17.95 -1.46
N SER A 55 0.37 -18.48 -2.44
CA SER A 55 0.25 -19.91 -2.68
C SER A 55 0.69 -20.66 -1.40
N SER A 56 -0.29 -21.28 -0.75
CA SER A 56 -0.16 -22.53 -0.01
C SER A 56 0.31 -22.48 1.45
N ASP A 57 -0.36 -21.73 2.33
CA ASP A 57 -0.50 -22.18 3.72
C ASP A 57 -1.82 -21.76 4.37
N GLU A 58 -2.74 -22.70 4.54
CA GLU A 58 -4.00 -22.46 5.28
C GLU A 58 -3.74 -21.96 6.70
N SER A 59 -2.58 -22.27 7.28
CA SER A 59 -2.16 -21.74 8.58
C SER A 59 -2.04 -20.22 8.55
N ASP A 60 -1.31 -19.66 7.59
CA ASP A 60 -1.11 -18.20 7.49
C ASP A 60 -2.44 -17.48 7.23
N ARG A 61 -3.31 -18.09 6.41
CA ARG A 61 -4.66 -17.56 6.16
C ARG A 61 -5.52 -17.54 7.43
N SER A 62 -5.41 -18.58 8.24
CA SER A 62 -6.12 -18.69 9.51
C SER A 62 -5.63 -17.61 10.47
N GLU A 63 -4.32 -17.42 10.61
CA GLU A 63 -3.72 -16.38 11.45
C GLU A 63 -4.15 -14.97 11.01
N MET A 64 -4.15 -14.68 9.72
CA MET A 64 -4.62 -13.38 9.19
C MET A 64 -6.11 -13.13 9.49
N ARG A 65 -6.95 -14.16 9.44
CA ARG A 65 -8.38 -14.06 9.78
C ARG A 65 -8.60 -13.97 11.29
N GLN A 66 -7.78 -14.63 12.09
CA GLN A 66 -7.86 -14.60 13.55
C GLN A 66 -7.38 -13.26 14.11
N CYS A 67 -6.54 -12.54 13.38
CA CYS A 67 -6.13 -11.20 13.75
C CYS A 67 -7.34 -10.27 13.88
N GLN A 68 -7.54 -9.76 15.09
CA GLN A 68 -8.63 -8.83 15.41
C GLN A 68 -8.04 -7.48 15.83
N ARG A 69 -8.79 -6.41 15.59
CA ARG A 69 -8.47 -5.03 16.00
C ARG A 69 -7.33 -4.37 15.23
N THR A 70 -6.08 -4.81 15.38
CA THR A 70 -4.93 -4.08 14.84
C THR A 70 -3.85 -4.98 14.27
N VAL A 71 -3.39 -4.65 13.06
CA VAL A 71 -2.25 -5.30 12.41
C VAL A 71 -1.13 -4.32 12.13
N VAL A 72 0.10 -4.72 12.41
CA VAL A 72 1.31 -4.09 11.83
C VAL A 72 1.81 -4.98 10.72
N ALA A 73 2.00 -4.40 9.54
CA ALA A 73 2.52 -5.10 8.40
C ALA A 73 3.76 -4.42 7.85
N SER A 74 4.73 -5.23 7.46
CA SER A 74 5.91 -4.81 6.72
C SER A 74 6.23 -5.83 5.62
N ALA A 75 7.09 -5.46 4.68
CA ALA A 75 7.45 -6.32 3.57
C ALA A 75 8.89 -6.10 3.13
N ILE A 76 9.57 -7.20 2.80
CA ILE A 76 10.90 -7.20 2.19
C ILE A 76 10.86 -8.14 1.00
N PHE A 77 11.04 -7.59 -0.20
CA PHE A 77 11.05 -8.33 -1.46
C PHE A 77 12.37 -8.04 -2.18
N GLY A 78 12.93 -9.03 -2.86
CA GLY A 78 14.20 -8.93 -3.58
C GLY A 78 15.41 -8.65 -2.68
N ASN A 79 15.32 -8.99 -1.39
CA ASN A 79 16.37 -8.82 -0.39
C ASN A 79 16.95 -7.38 -0.36
N TYR A 80 16.12 -6.37 -0.60
CA TYR A 80 16.55 -4.97 -0.64
C TYR A 80 16.88 -4.39 0.74
N ASP A 81 16.19 -4.86 1.77
CA ASP A 81 16.24 -4.29 3.12
C ASP A 81 16.60 -5.36 4.16
N ILE A 82 17.17 -4.91 5.27
CA ILE A 82 17.47 -5.76 6.42
C ILE A 82 16.23 -5.82 7.31
N LEU A 83 15.87 -7.02 7.79
CA LEU A 83 14.74 -7.20 8.68
C LEU A 83 14.96 -6.48 10.02
N GLN A 84 14.09 -5.49 10.29
CA GLN A 84 14.08 -4.74 11.54
C GLN A 84 13.06 -5.31 12.53
N GLN A 85 13.42 -5.40 13.82
CA GLN A 85 12.54 -5.87 14.89
C GLN A 85 11.88 -4.69 15.64
N PRO A 86 10.58 -4.73 15.93
CA PRO A 86 9.94 -3.71 16.77
C PRO A 86 10.55 -3.69 18.17
N GLU A 87 10.75 -2.50 18.71
CA GLU A 87 11.27 -2.25 20.06
C GLU A 87 10.25 -1.51 20.93
N ASN A 88 10.40 -1.66 22.25
CA ASN A 88 9.56 -0.99 23.26
C ASN A 88 8.05 -1.26 23.10
N ILE A 89 7.69 -2.46 22.63
CA ILE A 89 6.30 -2.91 22.56
C ILE A 89 5.88 -3.43 23.93
N SER A 90 4.76 -2.90 24.46
CA SER A 90 4.21 -3.37 25.74
C SER A 90 3.68 -4.81 25.63
N ASP A 91 3.65 -5.54 26.74
CA ASP A 91 3.14 -6.92 26.73
C ASP A 91 1.67 -6.98 26.32
N PHE A 92 0.87 -5.98 26.71
CA PHE A 92 -0.49 -5.81 26.24
C PHE A 92 -0.58 -5.71 24.71
N SER A 93 0.31 -4.92 24.08
CA SER A 93 0.34 -4.80 22.62
C SER A 93 0.85 -6.08 21.95
N LYS A 94 1.80 -6.80 22.55
CA LYS A 94 2.24 -8.10 22.01
C LYS A 94 1.10 -9.13 21.94
N ASP A 95 0.17 -9.08 22.88
CA ASP A 95 -0.97 -10.01 22.94
C ASP A 95 -2.16 -9.57 22.09
N THR A 96 -2.32 -8.27 21.84
CA THR A 96 -3.50 -7.70 21.16
C THR A 96 -3.27 -7.27 19.71
N VAL A 97 -2.01 -7.12 19.31
CA VAL A 97 -1.61 -6.65 17.99
C VAL A 97 -0.93 -7.78 17.23
N CYS A 98 -1.33 -7.98 15.98
CA CYS A 98 -0.65 -8.96 15.14
C CYS A 98 0.42 -8.27 14.30
N PHE A 99 1.62 -8.85 14.29
CA PHE A 99 2.76 -8.35 13.53
C PHE A 99 3.02 -9.31 12.38
N PHE A 100 2.95 -8.82 11.14
CA PHE A 100 3.13 -9.61 9.92
C PHE A 100 4.27 -9.05 9.05
N MET A 101 5.16 -9.93 8.63
CA MET A 101 6.25 -9.62 7.70
C MET A 101 6.07 -10.44 6.43
N PHE A 102 5.90 -9.76 5.29
CA PHE A 102 5.75 -10.40 3.98
C PHE A 102 7.10 -10.47 3.27
N LEU A 103 7.52 -11.68 2.91
CA LEU A 103 8.78 -11.94 2.23
C LEU A 103 8.54 -12.64 0.90
N ASP A 104 9.42 -12.46 -0.08
CA ASP A 104 9.50 -13.38 -1.22
C ASP A 104 10.46 -14.55 -0.94
N GLU A 105 10.44 -15.55 -1.82
CA GLU A 105 11.24 -16.77 -1.68
C GLU A 105 12.76 -16.46 -1.67
N GLU A 106 13.19 -15.45 -2.41
CA GLU A 106 14.59 -15.00 -2.43
C GLU A 106 15.01 -14.44 -1.06
N THR A 107 14.21 -13.53 -0.48
CA THR A 107 14.50 -12.94 0.83
C THR A 107 14.40 -13.99 1.95
N GLU A 108 13.42 -14.89 1.88
CA GLU A 108 13.30 -16.00 2.85
C GLU A 108 14.55 -16.89 2.84
N ALA A 109 15.05 -17.24 1.65
CA ALA A 109 16.28 -18.04 1.52
C ALA A 109 17.51 -17.30 2.06
N ALA A 110 17.63 -16.00 1.81
CA ALA A 110 18.70 -15.18 2.36
C ALA A 110 18.65 -15.09 3.90
N LEU A 111 17.44 -14.99 4.47
CA LEU A 111 17.25 -14.94 5.93
C LEU A 111 17.49 -16.29 6.61
N LYS A 112 17.13 -17.43 5.99
CA LYS A 112 17.43 -18.77 6.55
C LYS A 112 18.92 -19.00 6.80
N ASN A 113 19.78 -18.32 6.04
CA ASN A 113 21.23 -18.42 6.21
C ASN A 113 21.77 -17.59 7.39
N SER A 114 21.05 -16.55 7.82
CA SER A 114 21.51 -15.59 8.84
C SER A 114 20.73 -15.64 10.15
N THR A 115 19.45 -16.05 10.09
CA THR A 115 18.50 -15.97 11.19
C THR A 115 17.67 -17.25 11.24
N THR A 116 17.58 -17.87 12.41
CA THR A 116 16.73 -19.04 12.60
C THR A 116 15.27 -18.62 12.62
N ILE A 117 14.53 -18.95 11.57
CA ILE A 117 13.06 -18.88 11.58
C ILE A 117 12.59 -19.98 12.53
N ASP A 118 11.86 -19.62 13.57
CA ASP A 118 11.32 -20.59 14.53
C ASP A 118 10.38 -21.58 13.82
N HIS A 119 10.18 -22.77 14.40
CA HIS A 119 9.23 -23.77 13.92
C HIS A 119 7.81 -23.21 13.77
N THR A 120 7.52 -22.10 14.47
CA THR A 120 6.26 -21.34 14.41
C THR A 120 6.18 -20.30 13.28
N ARG A 121 7.16 -20.24 12.37
CA ARG A 121 7.30 -19.20 11.33
C ARG A 121 7.40 -17.77 11.86
N ARG A 122 7.96 -17.62 13.06
CA ARG A 122 8.18 -16.30 13.66
C ARG A 122 9.66 -15.94 13.66
N ILE A 123 9.91 -14.65 13.45
CA ILE A 123 11.22 -14.02 13.69
C ILE A 123 10.97 -12.87 14.67
N GLY A 124 11.32 -13.07 15.93
CA GLY A 124 11.01 -12.12 17.01
C GLY A 124 9.49 -11.94 17.14
N LEU A 125 9.01 -10.70 16.96
CA LEU A 125 7.58 -10.40 17.00
C LEU A 125 6.86 -10.68 15.69
N TRP A 126 7.58 -10.74 14.56
CA TRP A 126 6.98 -10.89 13.24
C TRP A 126 6.53 -12.33 12.98
N HIS A 127 5.26 -12.50 12.62
CA HIS A 127 4.77 -13.66 11.89
C HIS A 127 5.18 -13.53 10.42
N VAL A 128 6.00 -14.45 9.94
CA VAL A 128 6.57 -14.41 8.58
C VAL A 128 5.65 -15.11 7.61
N VAL A 129 5.28 -14.38 6.56
CA VAL A 129 4.46 -14.88 5.46
C VAL A 129 5.26 -14.84 4.17
N VAL A 130 5.48 -16.01 3.59
CA VAL A 130 6.25 -16.15 2.35
C VAL A 130 5.30 -16.09 1.16
N VAL A 131 5.43 -15.04 0.38
CA VAL A 131 4.69 -14.79 -0.85
C VAL A 131 5.34 -15.57 -1.98
N ARG A 132 4.61 -16.56 -2.47
CA ARG A 132 5.01 -17.43 -3.58
C ARG A 132 4.19 -17.10 -4.81
N ASN A 133 4.72 -17.37 -6.01
CA ASN A 133 4.10 -17.01 -7.29
C ASN A 133 3.84 -15.50 -7.42
N LEU A 134 4.91 -14.72 -7.39
CA LEU A 134 4.86 -13.27 -7.54
C LEU A 134 4.05 -12.85 -8.77
N LEU A 135 3.10 -11.93 -8.57
CA LEU A 135 2.18 -11.46 -9.61
C LEU A 135 2.84 -10.55 -10.63
N TYR A 136 3.94 -9.90 -10.22
CA TYR A 136 4.68 -8.95 -11.02
C TYR A 136 6.16 -9.35 -11.06
N SER A 137 6.85 -8.98 -12.14
CA SER A 137 8.31 -9.16 -12.25
C SER A 137 9.08 -8.28 -11.27
N GLY A 138 8.55 -7.12 -10.89
CA GLY A 138 9.20 -6.18 -10.00
C GLY A 138 8.86 -6.39 -8.53
N ALA A 139 9.87 -6.71 -7.70
CA ALA A 139 9.77 -6.81 -6.24
C ALA A 139 9.06 -5.61 -5.58
N ARG A 140 9.39 -4.38 -6.00
CA ARG A 140 8.72 -3.15 -5.50
C ARG A 140 7.22 -3.12 -5.75
N ARG A 141 6.74 -3.68 -6.87
CA ARG A 141 5.31 -3.71 -7.22
C ARG A 141 4.60 -4.82 -6.43
N ASN A 142 5.23 -5.99 -6.27
CA ASN A 142 4.70 -7.05 -5.40
C ASN A 142 4.53 -6.58 -3.95
N ALA A 143 5.49 -5.81 -3.41
CA ALA A 143 5.38 -5.22 -2.07
C ALA A 143 4.20 -4.24 -1.92
N LYS A 144 3.60 -3.74 -3.00
CA LYS A 144 2.41 -2.86 -2.93
C LYS A 144 1.13 -3.61 -2.60
N VAL A 145 1.08 -4.91 -2.87
CA VAL A 145 -0.08 -5.76 -2.54
C VAL A 145 -0.28 -5.82 -1.01
N PRO A 146 0.69 -6.28 -0.20
CA PRO A 146 0.53 -6.28 1.26
C PRO A 146 0.57 -4.87 1.84
N LYS A 147 0.99 -3.85 1.10
CA LYS A 147 0.93 -2.45 1.54
C LYS A 147 -0.47 -1.85 1.47
N LEU A 148 -1.09 -1.91 0.30
CA LEU A 148 -2.34 -1.20 0.03
C LEU A 148 -3.56 -2.07 0.34
N LEU A 149 -3.45 -3.38 0.13
CA LEU A 149 -4.56 -4.33 0.23
C LEU A 149 -4.65 -5.05 1.58
N LEU A 150 -4.08 -4.50 2.68
CA LEU A 150 -4.24 -5.12 4.02
C LEU A 150 -5.69 -5.33 4.42
N HIS A 151 -6.60 -4.45 4.00
CA HIS A 151 -8.03 -4.60 4.26
C HIS A 151 -8.65 -5.84 3.60
N ARG A 152 -8.01 -6.39 2.56
CA ARG A 152 -8.40 -7.65 1.90
C ARG A 152 -7.73 -8.85 2.56
N LEU A 153 -6.47 -8.70 2.98
CA LEU A 153 -5.70 -9.75 3.63
C LEU A 153 -6.20 -10.02 5.07
N PHE A 154 -6.61 -8.97 5.77
CA PHE A 154 -7.04 -8.97 7.17
C PHE A 154 -8.49 -8.47 7.31
N PRO A 155 -9.50 -9.29 6.98
CA PRO A 155 -10.89 -8.85 6.92
C PRO A 155 -11.49 -8.45 8.27
N ASN A 156 -10.92 -8.92 9.39
CA ASN A 156 -11.45 -8.70 10.74
C ASN A 156 -10.71 -7.61 11.52
N VAL A 157 -9.73 -6.95 10.89
CA VAL A 157 -8.91 -5.91 11.51
C VAL A 157 -9.60 -4.55 11.36
N ARG A 158 -9.55 -3.73 12.42
CA ARG A 158 -10.10 -2.37 12.44
C ARG A 158 -9.07 -1.32 12.05
N CYS A 159 -7.81 -1.48 12.44
CA CYS A 159 -6.73 -0.55 12.09
C CYS A 159 -5.51 -1.31 11.54
N SER A 160 -4.87 -0.77 10.51
CA SER A 160 -3.61 -1.28 9.97
C SER A 160 -2.52 -0.24 10.03
N ILE A 161 -1.31 -0.64 10.42
CA ILE A 161 -0.10 0.16 10.33
C ILE A 161 0.84 -0.52 9.34
N TRP A 162 1.16 0.16 8.25
CA TRP A 162 2.22 -0.24 7.33
C TRP A 162 3.52 0.44 7.69
N ILE A 163 4.61 -0.34 7.72
CA ILE A 163 5.97 0.14 7.97
C ILE A 163 6.89 -0.43 6.88
N ASP A 164 7.62 0.45 6.20
CA ASP A 164 8.63 0.08 5.21
C ASP A 164 9.72 -0.82 5.84
N GLY A 165 10.25 -1.79 5.10
CA GLY A 165 11.21 -2.77 5.63
C GLY A 165 12.47 -2.14 6.22
N LYS A 166 12.86 -0.97 5.72
CA LYS A 166 14.00 -0.20 6.25
C LYS A 166 13.75 0.48 7.59
N LEU A 167 12.51 0.55 8.05
CA LEU A 167 12.11 1.26 9.27
C LEU A 167 11.81 0.29 10.41
N LYS A 168 12.10 0.76 11.62
CA LYS A 168 11.94 0.07 12.87
C LYS A 168 10.95 0.81 13.75
N LEU A 169 9.94 0.08 14.23
CA LEU A 169 8.96 0.60 15.18
C LEU A 169 9.57 0.70 16.58
N VAL A 170 9.59 1.88 17.20
CA VAL A 170 10.20 2.11 18.54
C VAL A 170 9.22 2.58 19.59
N ARG A 171 7.93 2.66 19.25
CA ARG A 171 6.85 3.06 20.16
C ARG A 171 5.69 2.07 20.14
N ASP A 172 4.98 2.03 21.25
CA ASP A 172 3.77 1.24 21.39
C ASP A 172 2.65 1.74 20.47
N LEU A 173 1.87 0.80 19.93
CA LEU A 173 0.86 1.08 18.93
C LEU A 173 -0.28 1.98 19.43
N ASN A 174 -0.69 1.83 20.69
CA ASN A 174 -1.81 2.63 21.20
C ASN A 174 -1.47 4.11 21.16
N GLN A 175 -0.20 4.47 21.43
CA GLN A 175 0.29 5.85 21.36
C GLN A 175 0.30 6.37 19.91
N ILE A 176 0.67 5.52 18.95
CA ILE A 176 0.69 5.86 17.53
C ILE A 176 -0.75 6.08 17.02
N LEU A 177 -1.67 5.17 17.32
CA LEU A 177 -3.08 5.30 16.93
C LEU A 177 -3.72 6.53 17.58
N GLU A 178 -3.46 6.76 18.87
CA GLU A 178 -3.96 7.94 19.58
C GLU A 178 -3.46 9.23 18.92
N ARG A 179 -2.16 9.32 18.64
CA ARG A 179 -1.52 10.53 18.11
C ARG A 179 -1.95 10.84 16.68
N PHE A 180 -1.95 9.85 15.79
CA PHE A 180 -2.12 10.08 14.36
C PHE A 180 -3.57 9.95 13.89
N LEU A 181 -4.40 9.13 14.55
CA LEU A 181 -5.80 8.97 14.18
C LEU A 181 -6.75 9.63 15.19
N TRP A 182 -6.76 9.17 16.44
CA TRP A 182 -7.84 9.50 17.39
C TRP A 182 -7.86 10.98 17.82
N ARG A 183 -6.71 11.56 18.16
CA ARG A 183 -6.62 12.98 18.55
C ARG A 183 -6.97 13.94 17.43
N LYS A 184 -6.70 13.54 16.18
CA LYS A 184 -6.99 14.32 14.98
C LYS A 184 -8.38 14.03 14.41
N ASN A 185 -9.06 13.00 14.92
CA ASN A 185 -10.33 12.49 14.41
C ASN A 185 -10.28 12.20 12.89
N VAL A 186 -9.21 11.52 12.47
CA VAL A 186 -8.99 11.11 11.07
C VAL A 186 -8.87 9.59 10.99
N SER A 187 -9.24 9.01 9.84
CA SER A 187 -9.20 7.57 9.60
C SER A 187 -8.03 7.12 8.72
N PHE A 188 -7.21 8.05 8.23
CA PHE A 188 -6.03 7.75 7.42
C PHE A 188 -4.95 8.80 7.65
N ALA A 189 -3.73 8.34 7.91
CA ALA A 189 -2.56 9.17 8.10
C ALA A 189 -1.36 8.59 7.34
N ILE A 190 -0.60 9.45 6.66
CA ILE A 190 0.58 9.08 5.88
C ILE A 190 1.68 10.12 6.07
N SER A 191 2.95 9.70 6.07
CA SER A 191 4.04 10.67 6.13
C SER A 191 4.09 11.51 4.86
N ARG A 192 4.36 12.82 4.99
CA ARG A 192 4.65 13.69 3.85
C ARG A 192 6.13 13.63 3.48
N HIS A 193 6.43 13.82 2.19
CA HIS A 193 7.82 13.90 1.75
C HIS A 193 8.51 15.16 2.32
N TYR A 194 9.77 15.03 2.72
CA TYR A 194 10.47 16.07 3.50
C TYR A 194 10.95 17.27 2.67
N ARG A 195 11.09 17.10 1.35
CA ARG A 195 11.72 18.10 0.47
C ARG A 195 10.88 18.50 -0.76
N CYS A 196 10.27 17.51 -1.39
CA CYS A 196 9.48 17.70 -2.61
C CYS A 196 8.00 17.73 -2.26
N PHE A 197 7.28 18.74 -2.74
CA PHE A 197 5.86 18.95 -2.46
C PHE A 197 4.98 18.87 -3.71
N ASP A 198 5.60 18.97 -4.89
CA ASP A 198 4.95 18.97 -6.18
C ASP A 198 5.37 17.75 -7.00
N VAL A 199 4.40 17.15 -7.69
CA VAL A 199 4.61 15.85 -8.34
C VAL A 199 5.33 16.00 -9.67
N PHE A 200 5.23 17.18 -10.31
CA PHE A 200 6.05 17.47 -11.48
C PHE A 200 7.54 17.54 -11.12
N GLU A 201 7.89 18.19 -10.01
CA GLU A 201 9.27 18.21 -9.51
C GLU A 201 9.76 16.81 -9.11
N GLU A 202 8.91 16.03 -8.44
CA GLU A 202 9.25 14.66 -8.05
C GLU A 202 9.44 13.74 -9.27
N ALA A 203 8.64 13.91 -10.32
CA ALA A 203 8.80 13.15 -11.55
C ALA A 203 10.15 13.43 -12.23
N GLU A 204 10.55 14.70 -12.35
CA GLU A 204 11.88 15.06 -12.85
C GLU A 204 12.99 14.48 -11.97
N ALA A 205 12.83 14.50 -10.64
CA ALA A 205 13.78 13.88 -9.72
C ALA A 205 13.86 12.35 -9.89
N ASN A 206 12.74 11.67 -10.16
CA ASN A 206 12.72 10.23 -10.43
C ASN A 206 13.40 9.89 -11.77
N LYS A 207 13.21 10.73 -12.81
CA LYS A 207 13.90 10.60 -14.10
C LYS A 207 15.40 10.83 -13.97
N ALA A 208 15.81 11.92 -13.31
CA ALA A 208 17.22 12.23 -13.07
C ALA A 208 17.92 11.15 -12.23
N GLY A 209 17.20 10.54 -11.28
CA GLY A 209 17.70 9.44 -10.45
C GLY A 209 17.64 8.06 -11.10
N GLY A 210 17.14 7.92 -12.34
CA GLY A 210 17.00 6.63 -13.03
C GLY A 210 16.14 5.61 -12.28
N LYS A 211 15.18 6.07 -11.47
CA LYS A 211 14.39 5.20 -10.57
C LYS A 211 13.32 4.39 -11.30
N TYR A 212 12.92 4.83 -12.48
CA TYR A 212 11.96 4.18 -13.38
C TYR A 212 12.25 4.62 -14.82
N ASP A 213 11.67 3.93 -15.80
CA ASP A 213 11.74 4.34 -17.20
C ASP A 213 11.10 5.72 -17.43
N ASN A 214 11.82 6.61 -18.12
CA ASN A 214 11.40 7.99 -18.32
C ASN A 214 10.12 8.08 -19.15
N ALA A 215 9.98 7.26 -20.20
CA ALA A 215 8.79 7.28 -21.05
C ALA A 215 7.54 6.85 -20.28
N SER A 216 7.68 5.90 -19.36
CA SER A 216 6.61 5.47 -18.46
C SER A 216 6.18 6.57 -17.48
N ILE A 217 7.13 7.33 -16.92
CA ILE A 217 6.85 8.48 -16.04
C ILE A 217 6.12 9.58 -16.83
N ASP A 218 6.63 9.91 -18.03
CA ASP A 218 6.05 10.97 -18.86
C ASP A 218 4.62 10.60 -19.30
N TYR A 219 4.38 9.35 -19.69
CA TYR A 219 3.03 8.86 -20.01
C TYR A 219 2.06 9.00 -18.83
N GLN A 220 2.50 8.65 -17.62
CA GLN A 220 1.69 8.78 -16.40
C GLN A 220 1.36 10.26 -16.12
N LEU A 221 2.34 11.15 -16.21
CA LEU A 221 2.12 12.58 -15.99
C LEU A 221 1.19 13.21 -17.04
N GLU A 222 1.35 12.88 -18.31
CA GLU A 222 0.49 13.39 -19.38
C GLU A 222 -0.96 12.86 -19.24
N PHE A 223 -1.13 11.64 -18.72
CA PHE A 223 -2.45 11.15 -18.33
C PHE A 223 -3.05 12.00 -17.20
N TYR A 224 -2.30 12.26 -16.12
CA TYR A 224 -2.80 13.06 -15.00
C TYR A 224 -3.08 14.52 -15.37
N LYS A 225 -2.25 15.14 -16.23
CA LYS A 225 -2.50 16.50 -16.74
C LYS A 225 -3.84 16.58 -17.48
N ARG A 226 -4.18 15.57 -18.29
CA ARG A 226 -5.47 15.49 -18.99
C ARG A 226 -6.65 15.32 -18.05
N GLU A 227 -6.44 14.63 -16.93
CA GLU A 227 -7.41 14.48 -15.84
C GLU A 227 -7.52 15.71 -14.91
N GLY A 228 -6.79 16.80 -15.21
CA GLY A 228 -6.87 18.06 -14.49
C GLY A 228 -5.82 18.26 -13.39
N LEU A 229 -4.74 17.45 -13.37
CA LEU A 229 -3.65 17.66 -12.44
C LEU A 229 -2.95 19.01 -12.67
N THR A 230 -2.89 19.81 -11.61
CA THR A 230 -2.20 21.09 -11.56
C THR A 230 -1.09 21.06 -10.52
N HIS A 231 -0.10 21.97 -10.66
CA HIS A 231 0.97 22.13 -9.69
C HIS A 231 0.41 22.32 -8.27
N TYR A 232 1.17 21.84 -7.27
CA TYR A 232 0.80 22.06 -5.88
C TYR A 232 0.63 23.55 -5.56
N SER A 233 -0.41 23.88 -4.81
CA SER A 233 -0.64 25.24 -4.29
C SER A 233 -1.36 25.18 -2.93
N SER A 234 -1.29 26.27 -2.17
CA SER A 234 -1.97 26.41 -0.87
C SER A 234 -3.49 26.31 -0.95
N ALA A 235 -4.07 26.39 -2.15
CA ALA A 235 -5.51 26.17 -2.36
C ALA A 235 -5.94 24.71 -2.09
N LYS A 236 -5.01 23.75 -2.12
CA LYS A 236 -5.29 22.31 -1.92
C LYS A 236 -5.40 21.89 -0.44
N LEU A 237 -5.20 22.83 0.49
CA LEU A 237 -5.37 22.59 1.93
C LEU A 237 -6.74 21.93 2.23
N PRO A 238 -6.82 21.00 3.21
CA PRO A 238 -5.80 20.69 4.23
C PRO A 238 -4.69 19.73 3.77
N ILE A 239 -4.68 19.27 2.52
CA ILE A 239 -3.57 18.46 1.98
C ILE A 239 -2.33 19.36 1.81
N THR A 240 -1.26 19.02 2.52
CA THR A 240 -0.05 19.86 2.61
C THR A 240 1.01 19.55 1.54
N THR A 241 0.79 18.51 0.74
CA THR A 241 1.70 18.09 -0.34
C THR A 241 0.97 17.16 -1.31
N ASP A 242 1.38 17.16 -2.58
CA ASP A 242 0.94 16.16 -3.56
C ASP A 242 1.83 14.89 -3.51
N VAL A 243 2.96 14.98 -2.79
CA VAL A 243 3.99 13.93 -2.72
C VAL A 243 4.03 13.33 -1.30
N PRO A 244 3.40 12.18 -1.06
CA PRO A 244 3.58 11.49 0.21
C PRO A 244 4.92 10.77 0.23
N GLU A 245 5.34 10.44 1.45
CA GLU A 245 6.34 9.41 1.68
C GLU A 245 5.62 8.17 2.19
N GLY A 246 5.47 7.16 1.34
CA GLY A 246 4.73 5.94 1.66
C GLY A 246 5.41 5.00 2.65
N CYS A 247 6.43 5.45 3.39
CA CYS A 247 7.17 4.56 4.29
C CYS A 247 6.38 4.19 5.56
N VAL A 248 5.42 5.03 5.96
CA VAL A 248 4.51 4.76 7.08
C VAL A 248 3.10 5.12 6.66
N ILE A 249 2.16 4.19 6.82
CA ILE A 249 0.73 4.42 6.58
C ILE A 249 -0.04 3.90 7.79
N ILE A 250 -0.88 4.73 8.39
CA ILE A 250 -1.74 4.39 9.52
C ILE A 250 -3.17 4.55 9.05
N ARG A 251 -3.98 3.50 9.15
CA ARG A 251 -5.33 3.49 8.59
C ARG A 251 -6.30 2.80 9.52
N GLU A 252 -7.48 3.40 9.67
CA GLU A 252 -8.68 2.73 10.13
C GLU A 252 -9.45 2.17 8.91
N HIS A 253 -9.88 0.92 9.00
CA HIS A 253 -10.58 0.20 7.94
C HIS A 253 -12.06 0.54 7.93
N ILE A 254 -12.40 1.59 7.20
CA ILE A 254 -13.78 2.01 6.90
C ILE A 254 -14.00 1.95 5.38
N PRO A 255 -15.24 1.94 4.89
CA PRO A 255 -15.51 1.82 3.46
C PRO A 255 -14.75 2.82 2.59
N ILE A 256 -14.66 4.08 3.03
CA ILE A 256 -13.98 5.13 2.25
C ILE A 256 -12.45 4.97 2.22
N THR A 257 -11.81 4.58 3.33
CA THR A 257 -10.35 4.38 3.35
C THR A 257 -9.95 3.11 2.60
N ASN A 258 -10.79 2.07 2.65
CA ASN A 258 -10.59 0.86 1.87
C ASN A 258 -10.73 1.15 0.38
N LEU A 259 -11.79 1.87 -0.03
CA LEU A 259 -11.97 2.34 -1.41
C LEU A 259 -10.77 3.17 -1.87
N PHE A 260 -10.35 4.16 -1.08
CA PHE A 260 -9.21 5.01 -1.38
C PHE A 260 -7.94 4.18 -1.68
N THR A 261 -7.57 3.26 -0.79
CA THR A 261 -6.38 2.42 -1.00
C THR A 261 -6.53 1.43 -2.16
N CYS A 262 -7.76 1.04 -2.49
CA CYS A 262 -8.04 0.23 -3.68
C CYS A 262 -7.82 1.01 -4.98
N LEU A 263 -8.32 2.24 -5.04
CA LEU A 263 -8.09 3.13 -6.17
C LEU A 263 -6.60 3.42 -6.33
N TRP A 264 -5.90 3.68 -5.22
CA TRP A 264 -4.44 3.86 -5.24
C TRP A 264 -3.70 2.61 -5.72
N PHE A 265 -4.13 1.41 -5.34
CA PHE A 265 -3.55 0.17 -5.85
C PHE A 265 -3.76 0.01 -7.37
N ASN A 266 -4.94 0.35 -7.89
CA ASN A 266 -5.22 0.29 -9.32
C ASN A 266 -4.32 1.24 -10.14
N GLU A 267 -3.96 2.39 -9.58
CA GLU A 267 -3.01 3.33 -10.18
C GLU A 267 -1.59 2.78 -10.23
N VAL A 268 -1.15 2.14 -9.15
CA VAL A 268 0.12 1.41 -9.08
C VAL A 268 0.16 0.26 -10.09
N ASP A 269 -0.96 -0.45 -10.26
CA ASP A 269 -1.06 -1.55 -11.21
C ASP A 269 -0.99 -1.06 -12.66
N ARG A 270 -1.69 0.03 -12.98
CA ARG A 270 -1.77 0.62 -14.32
C ARG A 270 -0.49 1.33 -14.74
N PHE A 271 0.13 2.09 -13.84
CA PHE A 271 1.27 2.97 -14.16
C PHE A 271 2.57 2.50 -13.50
N THR A 272 3.24 3.38 -12.76
CA THR A 272 4.52 3.11 -12.09
C THR A 272 4.31 2.63 -10.65
N SER A 273 5.29 1.94 -10.07
CA SER A 273 5.21 1.50 -8.66
C SER A 273 5.67 2.56 -7.64
N ARG A 274 5.82 3.82 -8.08
CA ARG A 274 6.32 4.93 -7.25
C ARG A 274 5.16 5.59 -6.51
N ASP A 275 5.07 5.36 -5.20
CA ASP A 275 4.04 5.94 -4.32
C ASP A 275 3.91 7.44 -4.49
N GLN A 276 5.04 8.14 -4.62
CA GLN A 276 5.10 9.59 -4.79
C GLN A 276 4.41 10.10 -6.05
N LEU A 277 4.32 9.27 -7.10
CA LEU A 277 3.68 9.63 -8.37
C LEU A 277 2.23 9.11 -8.41
N THR A 278 2.01 7.87 -7.96
CA THR A 278 0.69 7.23 -8.01
C THR A 278 -0.24 7.64 -6.90
N PHE A 279 0.27 8.17 -5.79
CA PHE A 279 -0.61 8.77 -4.80
C PHE A 279 -1.27 10.00 -5.38
N ASN A 280 -0.61 10.75 -6.28
CA ASN A 280 -1.09 12.04 -6.80
C ASN A 280 -2.32 11.98 -7.71
N THR A 281 -2.78 10.79 -8.10
CA THR A 281 -4.19 10.70 -8.48
C THR A 281 -5.09 11.22 -7.37
N ASP A 282 -4.68 11.29 -6.10
CA ASP A 282 -5.35 11.97 -4.98
C ASP A 282 -5.62 13.47 -5.15
N CYS A 283 -5.03 14.19 -6.09
CA CYS A 283 -5.60 15.51 -6.38
C CYS A 283 -6.94 15.33 -7.09
N THR A 284 -7.00 14.54 -8.14
CA THR A 284 -8.26 14.26 -8.84
C THR A 284 -9.20 13.37 -8.02
N VAL A 285 -8.67 12.43 -7.25
CA VAL A 285 -9.39 11.42 -6.46
C VAL A 285 -9.70 11.95 -5.08
N GLY A 286 -8.75 12.52 -4.36
CA GLY A 286 -8.99 13.22 -3.11
C GLY A 286 -9.91 14.43 -3.28
N ASP A 287 -9.88 15.18 -4.39
CA ASP A 287 -10.88 16.22 -4.65
C ASP A 287 -12.25 15.64 -5.06
N LYS A 288 -12.31 14.58 -5.89
CA LYS A 288 -13.57 13.88 -6.23
C LYS A 288 -14.18 13.18 -5.01
N ILE A 289 -13.35 12.60 -4.14
CA ILE A 289 -13.74 11.99 -2.88
C ILE A 289 -14.17 13.09 -1.91
N ARG A 290 -13.35 14.12 -1.67
CA ARG A 290 -13.65 15.24 -0.74
C ARG A 290 -14.92 15.98 -1.14
N SER A 291 -15.15 16.17 -2.44
CA SER A 291 -16.36 16.83 -2.94
C SER A 291 -17.64 16.01 -2.74
N ARG A 292 -17.54 14.68 -2.62
CA ARG A 292 -18.68 13.77 -2.39
C ARG A 292 -18.84 13.37 -0.94
N VAL A 293 -17.73 13.13 -0.26
CA VAL A 293 -17.59 12.64 1.11
C VAL A 293 -16.60 13.57 1.79
N ASN A 294 -17.01 14.30 2.83
CA ASN A 294 -16.16 15.22 3.58
C ASN A 294 -15.05 14.46 4.37
N TRP A 295 -14.11 13.88 3.64
CA TRP A 295 -13.03 13.02 4.11
C TRP A 295 -11.71 13.51 3.54
N THR A 296 -10.67 13.52 4.38
CA THR A 296 -9.31 13.94 4.00
C THR A 296 -8.28 13.07 4.71
N ALA A 297 -7.17 12.78 4.03
CA ALA A 297 -6.01 12.12 4.62
C ALA A 297 -5.19 13.13 5.44
N ASP A 298 -4.74 12.72 6.62
CA ASP A 298 -3.76 13.48 7.40
C ASP A 298 -2.34 13.20 6.89
N MET A 299 -1.59 14.27 6.64
CA MET A 299 -0.21 14.16 6.18
C MET A 299 0.73 14.71 7.26
N PHE A 300 1.28 13.81 8.07
CA PHE A 300 2.15 14.17 9.19
C PHE A 300 3.58 14.46 8.74
N LEU A 301 4.29 15.28 9.53
CA LEU A 301 5.62 15.77 9.15
C LEU A 301 6.66 14.66 9.26
N ASP A 302 7.73 14.76 8.47
CA ASP A 302 8.91 13.90 8.60
C ASP A 302 9.46 13.86 10.04
N CYS A 303 9.52 15.01 10.72
CA CYS A 303 10.00 15.08 12.10
C CYS A 303 9.12 14.32 13.12
N GLU A 304 7.90 13.94 12.74
CA GLU A 304 7.00 13.11 13.54
C GLU A 304 7.27 11.63 13.38
N ARG A 305 8.11 11.23 12.41
CA ARG A 305 8.58 9.85 12.20
C ARG A 305 9.58 9.36 13.25
N ARG A 306 9.84 10.10 14.33
CA ARG A 306 10.75 9.65 15.41
C ARG A 306 10.35 8.31 16.04
N ASP A 307 9.09 7.93 15.86
CA ASP A 307 8.53 6.65 16.32
C ASP A 307 8.85 5.48 15.35
N PHE A 308 9.44 5.79 14.19
CA PHE A 308 9.86 4.88 13.11
C PHE A 308 11.29 5.23 12.65
N VAL A 309 12.29 4.55 13.19
CA VAL A 309 13.72 4.87 12.95
C VAL A 309 14.34 3.96 11.88
N VAL A 310 15.37 4.43 11.18
CA VAL A 310 16.19 3.61 10.26
C VAL A 310 17.19 2.80 11.07
#